data_AF-A0A972IVH9-F1
#
_entry.id   AF-A0A972IVH9-F1
#
_cell.length_a   1.000
_cell.length_b   1.000
_cell.length_c   1.000
_cell.angle_alpha   90.00
_cell.angle_beta   90.00
_cell.angle_gamma   90.00
#
_symmetry.space_group_name_H-M   'P 1'
#
loop_
_entity.id
_entity.type
_entity.pdbx_description
1 polymer ?
#
loop_
_entity_poly.entity_id
_entity_poly.type
_entity_poly.pdbx_seq_one_letter_code
_entity_poly.pdbx_strand_id
1 'polypeptide(L)'
;MTTALVAIIVFGLLVLIHESGHFVAAKLAGIKIHEFAIGMGPKLLQTRKGETAYSIRALPLGGYVRMEGEDEESDDPRSFNSRPVLARIAVIFA
;
A
#
# COMPACT_ATOMS: atom_id res chain seq x y z
N MET A 1 17.69 -3.66 -24.57
CA MET A 1 16.22 -3.49 -24.53
C MET A 1 15.56 -4.59 -23.71
N THR A 2 15.83 -5.88 -23.98
CA THR A 2 15.28 -7.00 -23.19
C THR A 2 15.59 -6.91 -21.70
N THR A 3 16.83 -6.56 -21.32
CA THR A 3 17.24 -6.38 -19.92
C THR A 3 16.44 -5.32 -19.18
N ALA A 4 16.17 -4.18 -19.83
CA ALA A 4 15.37 -3.10 -19.25
C ALA A 4 13.91 -3.52 -19.04
N LEU A 5 13.32 -4.22 -20.02
CA LEU A 5 11.96 -4.74 -19.90
C LEU A 5 11.84 -5.74 -18.74
N VAL A 6 12.78 -6.68 -18.65
CA VAL A 6 12.83 -7.67 -17.55
C VAL A 6 13.04 -6.97 -16.21
N ALA A 7 13.92 -5.97 -16.13
CA ALA A 7 14.14 -5.21 -14.90
C ALA A 7 12.86 -4.50 -14.42
N ILE A 8 12.10 -3.86 -15.33
CA ILE A 8 10.83 -3.20 -15.00
C ILE A 8 9.82 -4.22 -14.46
N ILE A 9 9.71 -5.40 -15.09
CA ILE A 9 8.78 -6.45 -14.65
C ILE A 9 9.16 -6.99 -13.27
N VAL A 10 10.43 -7.34 -13.07
CA VAL A 10 10.92 -7.87 -11.78
C VAL A 10 10.78 -6.82 -10.68
N PHE A 11 11.16 -5.58 -10.94
CA PHE A 11 11.00 -4.49 -9.99
C PHE A 11 9.54 -4.24 -9.64
N GLY A 12 8.66 -4.20 -10.64
CA GLY A 12 7.22 -4.07 -10.42
C GLY A 12 6.63 -5.21 -9.58
N LEU A 13 7.11 -6.45 -9.78
CA LEU A 13 6.70 -7.60 -8.97
C LEU A 13 7.21 -7.50 -7.53
N LEU A 14 8.47 -7.08 -7.34
CA LEU A 14 9.04 -6.87 -6.00
C LEU A 14 8.23 -5.84 -5.21
N VAL A 15 7.94 -4.69 -5.84
CA VAL A 15 7.09 -3.64 -5.26
C VAL A 15 5.70 -4.19 -4.94
N LEU A 16 5.07 -4.90 -5.88
CA LEU A 16 3.75 -5.48 -5.65
C LEU A 16 3.73 -6.40 -4.41
N ILE A 17 4.73 -7.26 -4.25
CA ILE A 17 4.83 -8.17 -3.10
C ILE A 17 5.06 -7.38 -1.80
N HIS A 18 5.96 -6.41 -1.82
CA HIS A 18 6.29 -5.56 -0.67
C HIS A 18 5.06 -4.77 -0.17
N GLU A 19 4.40 -4.03 -1.07
CA GLU A 19 3.19 -3.27 -0.73
C GLU A 19 2.06 -4.21 -0.27
N SER A 20 1.95 -5.40 -0.85
CA SER A 20 0.97 -6.40 -0.41
C SER A 20 1.25 -6.85 1.03
N GLY A 21 2.52 -6.88 1.44
CA GLY A 21 2.93 -7.12 2.82
C GLY A 21 2.38 -6.06 3.77
N HIS A 22 2.59 -4.77 3.47
CA HIS A 22 2.04 -3.66 4.26
C HIS A 22 0.52 -3.75 4.34
N PHE A 23 -0.12 -4.02 3.19
CA PHE A 23 -1.58 -4.13 3.08
C PHE A 23 -2.15 -5.26 3.94
N VAL A 24 -1.56 -6.45 3.87
CA VAL A 24 -2.01 -7.62 4.65
C VAL A 24 -1.77 -7.39 6.14
N ALA A 25 -0.60 -6.91 6.52
CA ALA A 25 -0.29 -6.58 7.92
C ALA A 25 -1.28 -5.56 8.49
N ALA A 26 -1.60 -4.51 7.72
CA ALA A 26 -2.54 -3.48 8.14
C ALA A 26 -3.98 -4.02 8.27
N LYS A 27 -4.44 -4.83 7.31
CA LYS A 27 -5.76 -5.49 7.41
C LYS A 27 -5.85 -6.44 8.60
N LEU A 28 -4.81 -7.21 8.90
CA LEU A 28 -4.75 -8.11 10.05
C LEU A 28 -4.73 -7.34 11.38
N ALA A 29 -4.05 -6.20 11.41
CA ALA A 29 -4.06 -5.28 12.56
C ALA A 29 -5.39 -4.52 12.71
N GLY A 30 -6.36 -4.70 11.79
CA GLY A 30 -7.64 -4.00 11.78
C GLY A 30 -7.55 -2.53 11.39
N ILE A 31 -6.44 -2.11 10.76
CA ILE A 31 -6.26 -0.74 10.29
C ILE A 31 -7.11 -0.52 9.04
N LYS A 32 -7.79 0.62 9.00
CA LYS A 32 -8.58 1.03 7.84
C LYS A 32 -7.64 1.51 6.74
N ILE A 33 -7.85 1.00 5.54
CA ILE A 33 -7.01 1.29 4.38
C ILE A 33 -7.87 1.96 3.33
N HIS A 34 -7.49 3.20 3.00
CA HIS A 34 -8.20 4.02 2.03
C HIS A 34 -7.83 3.65 0.59
N GLU A 35 -6.55 3.41 0.33
CA GLU A 35 -6.06 3.09 -1.01
C GLU A 35 -4.86 2.14 -0.95
N PHE A 36 -4.87 1.12 -1.80
CA PHE A 36 -3.74 0.27 -2.14
C PHE A 36 -3.35 0.58 -3.59
N ALA A 37 -2.14 1.10 -3.80
CA ALA A 37 -1.69 1.56 -5.10
C ALA A 37 -0.42 0.85 -5.55
N ILE A 38 -0.41 0.40 -6.79
CA ILE A 38 0.78 -0.12 -7.47
C ILE A 38 1.24 0.92 -8.49
N GLY A 39 2.49 1.34 -8.38
CA GLY A 39 3.07 2.43 -9.16
C GLY A 39 2.83 3.81 -8.53
N MET A 40 3.32 4.83 -9.23
CA MET A 40 3.19 6.23 -8.85
C MET A 40 2.73 7.12 -10.02
N GLY A 41 2.46 8.39 -9.72
CA GLY A 41 1.99 9.35 -10.70
C GLY A 41 0.50 9.19 -11.05
N PRO A 42 0.05 9.55 -12.26
CA PRO A 42 -1.36 9.59 -12.60
C PRO A 42 -2.00 8.18 -12.54
N LYS A 43 -3.25 8.13 -12.07
CA LYS A 43 -4.04 6.89 -11.99
C LYS A 43 -4.43 6.45 -13.40
N LEU A 44 -4.05 5.23 -13.77
CA LEU A 44 -4.49 4.61 -15.02
C LEU A 44 -5.82 3.88 -14.80
N LEU A 45 -5.89 3.10 -13.73
CA LEU A 45 -7.05 2.32 -13.37
C LEU A 45 -7.28 2.43 -11.87
N GLN A 46 -8.54 2.48 -11.46
CA GLN A 46 -8.93 2.40 -10.07
C GLN A 46 -10.24 1.62 -9.95
N THR A 47 -10.25 0.64 -9.05
CA THR A 47 -11.47 -0.04 -8.62
C THR A 47 -11.62 0.11 -7.12
N ARG A 48 -12.85 0.01 -6.61
CA ARG A 48 -13.11 0.06 -5.16
C ARG A 48 -13.77 -1.24 -4.76
N LYS A 49 -13.21 -1.91 -3.73
CA LYS A 49 -13.79 -3.10 -3.14
C LYS A 49 -13.98 -2.86 -1.64
N GLY A 50 -15.23 -2.76 -1.22
CA GLY A 50 -15.58 -2.34 0.14
C GLY A 50 -15.09 -0.93 0.44
N GLU A 51 -14.33 -0.78 1.51
CA GLU A 51 -13.78 0.52 1.94
C GLU A 51 -12.48 0.91 1.22
N THR A 52 -11.79 -0.03 0.58
CA THR A 52 -10.45 0.17 0.01
C THR A 52 -10.52 0.41 -1.50
N ALA A 53 -9.86 1.48 -1.96
CA ALA A 53 -9.58 1.70 -3.37
C ALA A 53 -8.31 0.93 -3.79
N TYR A 54 -8.33 0.29 -4.95
CA TYR A 54 -7.20 -0.40 -5.56
C TYR A 54 -6.84 0.34 -6.84
N SER A 55 -5.63 0.87 -6.94
CA SER A 55 -5.22 1.65 -8.11
C SER A 55 -3.93 1.14 -8.76
N ILE A 56 -3.88 1.29 -10.08
CA ILE A 56 -2.68 1.08 -10.89
C ILE A 56 -2.33 2.43 -11.50
N ARG A 57 -1.08 2.85 -11.33
CA ARG A 57 -0.59 4.17 -11.74
C ARG A 57 0.47 4.05 -12.84
N ALA A 58 0.67 5.14 -13.57
CA ALA A 58 1.42 5.12 -14.83
C ALA A 58 2.91 4.81 -14.67
N LEU A 59 3.52 5.22 -13.57
CA LEU A 59 4.94 4.98 -13.32
C LEU A 59 5.10 3.67 -12.55
N PRO A 60 5.79 2.66 -13.07
CA PRO A 60 6.05 1.39 -12.37
C PRO A 60 7.16 1.56 -11.32
N LEU A 61 7.18 2.71 -10.64
CA LEU A 61 8.16 3.11 -9.65
C LEU A 61 7.44 3.16 -8.30
N GLY A 62 7.70 2.18 -7.44
CA GLY A 62 7.12 2.10 -6.10
C GLY A 62 5.62 1.82 -6.06
N GLY A 63 5.03 1.94 -4.88
CA GLY A 63 3.61 1.84 -4.60
C GLY A 63 3.34 2.49 -3.26
N TYR A 64 2.12 2.38 -2.77
CA TYR A 64 1.82 2.79 -1.39
C TYR A 64 0.53 2.16 -0.87
N VAL A 65 0.44 2.06 0.45
CA VAL A 65 -0.78 1.68 1.18
C VAL A 65 -1.21 2.85 2.06
N ARG A 66 -2.24 3.58 1.64
CA ARG A 66 -2.72 4.76 2.38
C ARG A 66 -3.61 4.34 3.54
N MET A 67 -3.08 4.46 4.76
CA MET A 67 -3.76 4.03 5.98
C MET A 67 -4.44 5.20 6.69
N GLU A 68 -5.53 4.90 7.39
CA GLU A 68 -6.18 5.85 8.29
C GLU A 68 -5.21 6.24 9.41
N GLY A 69 -5.02 7.54 9.64
CA GLY A 69 -4.19 8.04 10.73
C GLY A 69 -2.70 7.69 10.65
N GLU A 70 -2.15 7.51 9.44
CA GLU A 70 -0.70 7.37 9.20
C GLU A 70 -0.04 8.75 9.05
N ASP A 71 -0.55 9.57 8.14
CA ASP A 71 -0.04 10.93 7.87
C ASP A 71 -0.66 12.01 8.77
N GLU A 72 -1.85 11.74 9.32
CA GLU A 72 -2.65 12.69 10.09
C GLU A 72 -3.07 12.09 11.44
N GLU A 73 -3.35 12.93 12.44
CA GLU A 73 -4.00 12.44 13.66
C GLU A 73 -5.46 12.07 13.36
N SER A 74 -5.89 10.91 13.85
CA SER A 74 -7.23 10.39 13.61
C SER A 74 -7.73 9.66 14.86
N ASP A 75 -8.90 10.09 15.34
CA ASP A 75 -9.63 9.47 16.46
C ASP A 75 -10.37 8.18 16.05
N ASP A 76 -10.30 7.77 14.78
CA ASP A 76 -10.89 6.49 14.35
C ASP A 76 -10.18 5.34 15.10
N PRO A 77 -10.90 4.42 15.77
CA PRO A 77 -10.30 3.28 16.47
C PRO A 77 -9.59 2.30 15.52
N ARG A 78 -9.76 2.46 14.21
CA ARG A 78 -9.04 1.74 13.16
C ARG A 78 -7.90 2.56 12.55
N SER A 79 -7.47 3.64 13.19
CA SER A 79 -6.29 4.41 12.78
C SER A 79 -5.00 3.64 13.05
N PHE A 80 -3.96 3.89 12.26
CA PHE A 80 -2.63 3.35 12.44
C PHE A 80 -2.04 3.75 13.79
N ASN A 81 -2.19 5.03 14.17
CA ASN A 81 -1.65 5.58 15.41
C ASN A 81 -2.34 5.04 16.68
N SER A 82 -3.55 4.50 16.60
CA SER A 82 -4.23 3.85 17.74
C SER A 82 -3.80 2.39 17.98
N ARG A 83 -2.97 1.81 17.10
CA ARG A 83 -2.52 0.41 17.22
C ARG A 83 -1.28 0.26 18.10
N PRO A 84 -1.11 -0.91 18.77
CA PRO A 84 0.10 -1.22 19.51
C PRO A 84 1.35 -1.04 18.64
N VAL A 85 2.44 -0.58 19.25
CA VAL A 85 3.71 -0.28 18.56
C VAL A 85 4.22 -1.48 17.75
N LEU A 86 4.08 -2.70 18.26
CA LEU A 86 4.48 -3.91 17.53
C LEU A 86 3.66 -4.14 16.25
N ALA A 87 2.36 -3.85 16.27
CA ALA A 87 1.53 -3.94 15.08
C ALA A 87 1.94 -2.87 14.05
N ARG A 88 2.24 -1.66 14.51
CA ARG A 88 2.73 -0.56 13.65
C ARG A 88 4.09 -0.90 13.02
N ILE A 89 5.01 -1.47 13.79
CA ILE A 89 6.31 -1.94 13.28
C ILE A 89 6.11 -3.04 12.25
N ALA A 90 5.27 -4.04 12.52
CA ALA A 90 4.99 -5.11 11.57
C ALA A 90 4.39 -4.60 10.26
N VAL A 91 3.54 -3.58 10.33
CA VAL A 91 2.97 -2.90 9.16
C VAL A 91 4.04 -2.16 8.38
N ILE A 92 4.95 -1.41 9.02
CA ILE A 92 6.00 -0.64 8.34
C ILE A 92 7.10 -1.55 7.74
N PHE A 93 7.37 -2.70 8.34
CA PHE A 93 8.54 -3.53 7.99
C PHE A 93 8.36 -4.42 6.76
N ALA A 94 7.13 -4.63 6.30
CA ALA A 94 6.83 -5.55 5.20
C ALA A 94 7.56 -5.19 3.90
#